data_AF-A0A8T4J473-F1
#
_entry.id   AF-A0A8T4J473-F1
#
_cell.length_a   1.000
_cell.length_b   1.000
_cell.length_c   1.000
_cell.angle_alpha   90.00
_cell.angle_beta   90.00
_cell.angle_gamma   90.00
#
_symmetry.space_group_name_H-M   'P 1'
#
loop_
_entity.id
_entity.type
_entity.pdbx_description
1 polymer ?
#
loop_
_entity_poly.entity_id
_entity_poly.type
_entity_poly.pdbx_seq_one_letter_code
_entity_poly.pdbx_strand_id
1 'polypeptide(L)'
;ILEGGALADGTAVSSWRGYRGGIAAARAGHDVVMCPEQQVYFDHRQDGGADEPVPIGFVRTLRDVYHFEPVPPELAGTAEERHVLGTQANMWTECTENQQRVDYQVFPRLAALAEVAWSPLP
;
A
#
# COMPACT_ATOMS: atom_id res chain seq x y z
N ILE A 1 -4.19 -7.00 10.83
CA ILE A 1 -3.98 -8.18 11.70
C ILE A 1 -5.35 -8.66 12.13
N LEU A 2 -5.66 -9.95 11.91
CA LEU A 2 -6.90 -10.63 12.35
C LEU A 2 -6.67 -11.35 13.70
N GLU A 3 -6.09 -10.67 14.68
CA GLU A 3 -5.78 -11.29 16.00
C GLU A 3 -6.98 -11.29 16.96
N GLY A 4 -8.10 -10.65 16.57
CA GLY A 4 -9.28 -10.45 17.44
C GLY A 4 -10.42 -11.47 17.29
N GLY A 5 -10.25 -12.51 16.46
CA GLY A 5 -11.33 -13.46 16.12
C GLY A 5 -11.96 -13.19 14.76
N ALA A 6 -13.12 -13.82 14.50
CA ALA A 6 -13.83 -13.66 13.23
C ALA A 6 -14.34 -12.21 13.07
N LEU A 7 -14.10 -11.62 11.91
CA LEU A 7 -14.70 -10.33 11.57
C LEU A 7 -16.18 -10.52 11.23
N ALA A 8 -16.98 -9.47 11.42
CA ALA A 8 -18.36 -9.47 10.98
C ALA A 8 -18.44 -9.54 9.45
N ASP A 9 -19.46 -10.24 8.94
CA ASP A 9 -19.75 -10.31 7.51
C ASP A 9 -19.85 -8.90 6.89
N GLY A 10 -19.28 -8.73 5.70
CA GLY A 10 -19.24 -7.43 5.01
C GLY A 10 -18.19 -6.44 5.53
N THR A 11 -17.38 -6.80 6.54
CA THR A 11 -16.22 -5.98 6.93
C THR A 11 -15.20 -5.95 5.81
N ALA A 12 -14.79 -4.75 5.39
CA ALA A 12 -13.65 -4.54 4.51
C ALA A 12 -12.34 -4.34 5.31
N VAL A 13 -11.24 -4.90 4.82
CA VAL A 13 -9.94 -4.92 5.49
C VAL A 13 -8.92 -4.09 4.72
N SER A 14 -8.36 -3.08 5.38
CA SER A 14 -7.18 -2.36 4.88
C SER A 14 -5.91 -3.09 5.32
N SER A 15 -5.22 -3.75 4.38
CA SER A 15 -4.04 -4.59 4.68
C SER A 15 -2.75 -3.77 4.61
N TRP A 16 -2.35 -3.23 5.75
CA TRP A 16 -1.15 -2.38 5.86
C TRP A 16 0.10 -3.09 6.38
N ARG A 17 -0.02 -4.19 7.13
CA ARG A 17 1.14 -4.97 7.62
C ARG A 17 1.52 -6.06 6.60
N GLY A 18 1.96 -5.65 5.42
CA GLY A 18 2.29 -6.55 4.30
C GLY A 18 1.08 -7.29 3.72
N TYR A 19 1.34 -8.33 2.91
CA TYR A 19 0.29 -9.07 2.19
C TYR A 19 -0.46 -10.10 3.03
N ARG A 20 0.19 -10.65 4.06
CA ARG A 20 -0.35 -11.77 4.85
C ARG A 20 -1.75 -11.49 5.41
N GLY A 21 -2.00 -10.26 5.86
CA GLY A 21 -3.30 -9.85 6.38
C GLY A 21 -4.40 -9.85 5.32
N GLY A 22 -4.12 -9.25 4.16
CA GLY A 22 -5.03 -9.20 3.02
C GLY A 22 -5.32 -10.58 2.44
N ILE A 23 -4.30 -11.43 2.30
CA ILE A 23 -4.48 -12.82 1.83
C ILE A 23 -5.41 -13.59 2.78
N ALA A 24 -5.20 -13.47 4.08
CA ALA A 24 -6.05 -14.14 5.07
C ALA A 24 -7.49 -13.62 5.05
N ALA A 25 -7.67 -12.30 4.93
CA ALA A 25 -9.00 -11.68 4.86
C ALA A 25 -9.75 -12.08 3.58
N ALA A 26 -9.10 -12.03 2.42
CA ALA A 26 -9.70 -12.44 1.14
C ALA A 26 -10.13 -13.92 1.14
N ARG A 27 -9.29 -14.81 1.70
CA ARG A 27 -9.63 -16.25 1.87
C ARG A 27 -10.77 -16.49 2.84
N ALA A 28 -11.00 -15.58 3.78
CA ALA A 28 -12.14 -15.60 4.68
C ALA A 28 -13.39 -14.94 4.07
N GLY A 29 -13.33 -14.45 2.82
CA GLY A 29 -14.47 -13.86 2.11
C GLY A 29 -14.68 -12.36 2.40
N HIS A 30 -13.71 -11.70 3.03
CA HIS A 30 -13.74 -10.25 3.26
C HIS A 30 -13.10 -9.51 2.11
N ASP A 31 -13.70 -8.37 1.76
CA ASP A 31 -13.10 -7.45 0.80
C ASP A 31 -11.87 -6.77 1.41
N VAL A 32 -10.88 -6.47 0.56
CA VAL A 32 -9.57 -6.00 0.96
C VAL A 32 -9.14 -4.82 0.11
N VAL A 33 -8.61 -3.78 0.76
CA VAL A 33 -7.81 -2.74 0.12
C VAL A 33 -6.35 -2.95 0.52
N MET A 34 -5.49 -3.13 -0.47
CA MET A 34 -4.08 -3.44 -0.27
C MET A 34 -3.27 -2.15 -0.12
N CYS A 35 -2.73 -1.89 1.06
CA CYS A 35 -1.96 -0.68 1.35
C CYS A 35 -0.72 -0.97 2.23
N PRO A 36 0.13 -1.95 1.86
CA PRO A 36 1.22 -2.40 2.71
C PRO A 36 2.24 -1.27 2.96
N GLU A 37 2.60 -1.10 4.22
CA GLU A 37 3.60 -0.15 4.73
C GLU A 37 4.93 -0.23 3.98
N GLN A 38 5.33 -1.44 3.56
CA GLN A 38 6.58 -1.67 2.85
C GLN A 38 6.55 -1.14 1.40
N GLN A 39 5.39 -0.79 0.85
CA GLN A 39 5.25 -0.39 -0.55
C GLN A 39 4.66 1.02 -0.74
N VAL A 40 3.59 1.35 -0.01
CA VAL A 40 2.74 2.51 -0.33
C VAL A 40 2.47 3.42 0.87
N TYR A 41 3.42 3.49 1.80
CA TYR A 41 3.47 4.55 2.82
C TYR A 41 4.38 5.66 2.31
N PHE A 42 3.80 6.82 2.02
CA PHE A 42 4.50 7.94 1.38
C PHE A 42 5.13 8.91 2.40
N ASP A 43 4.88 8.72 3.68
CA ASP A 43 5.66 9.29 4.78
C ASP A 43 7.04 8.62 4.94
N HIS A 44 7.29 7.51 4.22
CA HIS A 44 8.60 6.86 4.20
C HIS A 44 9.53 7.48 3.15
N ARG A 45 10.82 7.42 3.46
CA ARG A 45 11.91 8.00 2.66
C ARG A 45 11.97 7.47 1.23
N GLN A 46 12.28 8.33 0.27
CA GLN A 46 12.27 8.00 -1.17
C GLN A 46 13.62 7.51 -1.66
N ASP A 47 14.70 7.96 -1.03
CA ASP A 47 16.08 7.56 -1.32
C ASP A 47 16.83 7.09 -0.06
N GLY A 48 17.96 6.43 -0.26
CA GLY A 48 18.82 5.94 0.84
C GLY A 48 19.93 6.91 1.26
N GLY A 49 20.18 7.94 0.45
CA GLY A 49 21.26 8.91 0.61
C GLY A 49 21.05 9.91 1.74
N ALA A 50 22.11 10.64 2.07
CA ALA A 50 22.12 11.61 3.17
C ALA A 50 21.31 12.88 2.88
N ASP A 51 21.04 13.18 1.61
CA ASP A 51 20.28 14.36 1.18
C ASP A 51 18.76 14.15 1.21
N GLU A 52 18.30 12.92 1.48
CA GLU A 52 16.88 12.61 1.66
C GLU A 52 16.37 13.22 2.98
N PRO A 53 15.43 14.18 2.93
CA PRO A 53 14.95 14.88 4.13
C PRO A 53 14.05 14.03 5.02
N VAL A 54 13.50 12.93 4.53
CA VAL A 54 12.60 12.06 5.31
C VAL A 54 13.39 11.05 6.14
N PRO A 55 13.29 11.08 7.48
CA PRO A 55 14.18 10.30 8.35
C PRO A 55 13.65 8.90 8.70
N ILE A 56 12.43 8.55 8.28
CA ILE A 56 11.72 7.36 8.75
C ILE A 56 11.46 6.33 7.65
N GLY A 57 11.21 5.10 8.09
CA GLY A 57 10.62 4.04 7.27
C GLY A 57 11.56 3.35 6.29
N PHE A 58 10.96 2.55 5.42
CA PHE A 58 11.66 1.85 4.35
C PHE A 58 12.04 2.85 3.24
N VAL A 59 13.23 2.74 2.64
CA VAL A 59 13.48 3.43 1.35
C VAL A 59 12.42 2.95 0.40
N ARG A 60 11.67 3.80 -0.30
CA ARG A 60 10.71 3.39 -1.32
C ARG A 60 10.67 4.38 -2.46
N THR A 61 11.42 4.02 -3.51
CA THR A 61 11.68 4.86 -4.68
C THR A 61 10.46 4.91 -5.58
N LEU A 62 10.44 5.87 -6.52
CA LEU A 62 9.43 5.91 -7.58
C LEU A 62 9.32 4.59 -8.36
N ARG A 63 10.47 3.97 -8.68
CA ARG A 63 10.53 2.69 -9.40
C ARG A 63 9.88 1.58 -8.60
N ASP A 64 10.12 1.54 -7.29
CA ASP A 64 9.54 0.50 -6.44
C ASP A 64 8.01 0.61 -6.38
N VAL A 65 7.48 1.83 -6.24
CA VAL A 65 6.03 2.08 -6.25
C VAL A 65 5.41 1.72 -7.60
N TYR A 66 6.09 2.01 -8.71
CA TYR A 66 5.61 1.68 -10.04
C TYR A 66 5.56 0.16 -10.32
N HIS A 67 6.43 -0.63 -9.67
CA HIS A 67 6.47 -2.08 -9.81
C HIS A 67 5.72 -2.82 -8.69
N PHE A 68 4.99 -2.11 -7.84
CA PHE A 68 4.19 -2.73 -6.80
C PHE A 68 2.95 -3.37 -7.41
N GLU A 69 2.71 -4.63 -7.09
CA GLU A 69 1.52 -5.39 -7.48
C GLU A 69 0.50 -5.44 -6.32
N PRO A 70 -0.69 -4.82 -6.46
CA PRO A 70 -1.72 -4.83 -5.44
C PRO A 70 -2.28 -6.22 -5.15
N VAL A 71 -2.42 -7.07 -6.18
CA VAL A 71 -2.91 -8.44 -6.04
C VAL A 71 -1.73 -9.34 -5.66
N PRO A 72 -1.73 -9.96 -4.47
CA PRO A 72 -0.68 -10.89 -4.08
C PRO A 72 -0.63 -12.11 -5.02
N PRO A 73 0.55 -12.63 -5.36
CA PRO A 73 0.70 -13.82 -6.21
C PRO A 73 -0.10 -15.04 -5.71
N GLU A 74 -0.33 -15.15 -4.40
CA GLU A 74 -1.09 -16.24 -3.78
C GLU A 74 -2.62 -16.15 -3.97
N LEU A 75 -3.12 -15.01 -4.44
CA LEU A 75 -4.52 -14.80 -4.81
C LEU A 75 -4.70 -14.70 -6.32
N ALA A 76 -3.67 -14.34 -7.08
CA ALA A 76 -3.73 -14.17 -8.52
C ALA A 76 -4.23 -15.46 -9.22
N GLY A 77 -5.29 -15.34 -10.02
CA GLY A 77 -5.96 -16.42 -10.73
C GLY A 77 -6.88 -17.28 -9.86
N THR A 78 -7.04 -16.98 -8.57
CA THR A 78 -7.96 -17.73 -7.70
C THR A 78 -9.33 -17.06 -7.60
N ALA A 79 -10.32 -17.78 -7.07
CA ALA A 79 -11.66 -17.22 -6.90
C ALA A 79 -11.69 -16.06 -5.89
N GLU A 80 -10.75 -16.05 -4.95
CA GLU A 80 -10.60 -15.06 -3.89
C GLU A 80 -9.98 -13.74 -4.39
N GLU A 81 -9.35 -13.71 -5.57
CA GLU A 81 -8.79 -12.49 -6.18
C GLU A 81 -9.82 -11.36 -6.22
N ARG A 82 -11.09 -11.69 -6.52
CA ARG A 82 -12.20 -10.74 -6.60
C ARG A 82 -12.42 -9.90 -5.34
N HIS A 83 -11.94 -10.36 -4.20
CA HIS A 83 -12.07 -9.66 -2.92
C HIS A 83 -11.02 -8.55 -2.77
N VAL A 84 -9.99 -8.50 -3.62
CA VAL A 84 -9.07 -7.36 -3.67
C VAL A 84 -9.74 -6.23 -4.43
N LEU A 85 -10.29 -5.24 -3.71
CA LEU A 85 -10.99 -4.10 -4.30
C LEU A 85 -10.05 -3.11 -4.98
N GLY A 86 -8.78 -3.08 -4.58
CA GLY A 86 -7.77 -2.19 -5.12
C GLY A 86 -6.67 -1.87 -4.13
N THR A 87 -6.02 -0.72 -4.34
CA THR A 87 -4.90 -0.24 -3.52
C THR A 87 -5.10 1.20 -3.05
N GLN A 88 -4.34 1.58 -2.03
CA GLN A 88 -4.33 2.91 -1.43
C GLN A 88 -2.91 3.26 -0.95
N ALA A 89 -2.46 4.49 -1.20
CA ALA A 89 -1.32 5.06 -0.50
C ALA A 89 -1.76 5.73 0.80
N ASN A 90 -0.94 5.59 1.83
CA ASN A 90 -1.12 6.29 3.10
C ASN A 90 -0.05 7.37 3.23
N MET A 91 -0.46 8.53 3.76
CA MET A 91 0.44 9.64 4.09
C MET A 91 0.20 10.03 5.54
N TRP A 92 1.11 9.59 6.41
CA TRP A 92 1.16 10.01 7.80
C TRP A 92 1.95 11.33 7.91
N THR A 93 1.70 12.14 8.94
CA THR A 93 2.12 13.57 8.95
C THR A 93 3.02 13.94 10.12
N GLU A 94 3.52 12.95 10.85
CA GLU A 94 4.43 13.10 11.98
C GLU A 94 5.75 13.80 11.59
N CYS A 95 6.21 13.61 10.36
CA CYS A 95 7.42 14.21 9.80
C CYS A 95 7.14 15.19 8.65
N THR A 96 6.01 15.90 8.71
CA THR A 96 5.64 16.95 7.74
C THR A 96 5.33 18.26 8.46
N GLU A 97 6.15 19.29 8.27
CA GLU A 97 5.93 20.58 8.95
C GLU A 97 4.98 21.51 8.18
N ASN A 98 4.77 21.24 6.89
CA ASN A 98 3.95 22.09 6.01
C ASN A 98 3.54 21.35 4.72
N GLN A 99 2.67 21.98 3.93
CA GLN A 99 2.18 21.45 2.65
C GLN A 99 3.30 21.11 1.67
N GLN A 100 4.37 21.92 1.58
CA GLN A 100 5.47 21.64 0.65
C GLN A 100 6.18 20.33 1.00
N ARG A 101 6.24 19.97 2.29
CA ARG A 101 6.83 18.72 2.74
C ARG A 101 5.91 17.51 2.49
N VAL A 102 4.59 17.71 2.51
CA VAL A 102 3.61 16.71 2.04
C VAL A 102 3.75 16.50 0.54
N ASP A 103 3.77 17.57 -0.25
CA ASP A 103 3.87 17.48 -1.72
C ASP A 103 5.17 16.76 -2.14
N TYR A 104 6.29 17.07 -1.48
CA TYR A 104 7.58 16.40 -1.70
C TYR A 104 7.52 14.89 -1.43
N GLN A 105 6.83 14.47 -0.37
CA GLN A 105 6.72 13.07 0.03
C GLN A 105 5.74 12.30 -0.86
N VAL A 106 4.65 12.94 -1.28
CA VAL A 106 3.59 12.30 -2.06
C VAL A 106 3.96 12.22 -3.54
N PHE A 107 4.51 13.28 -4.13
CA PHE A 107 4.85 13.32 -5.55
C PHE A 107 6.35 13.12 -5.77
N PRO A 108 6.76 12.39 -6.84
CA PRO A 108 5.93 11.85 -7.92
C PRO A 108 5.32 10.45 -7.67
N ARG A 109 5.55 9.83 -6.51
CA ARG A 109 5.12 8.44 -6.22
C ARG A 109 3.61 8.22 -6.36
N LEU A 110 2.79 9.21 -6.04
CA LEU A 110 1.34 9.13 -6.22
C LEU A 110 0.93 8.98 -7.68
N ALA A 111 1.66 9.58 -8.62
CA ALA A 111 1.40 9.39 -10.04
C ALA A 111 1.70 7.95 -10.49
N ALA A 112 2.79 7.36 -9.98
CA ALA A 112 3.10 5.95 -10.23
C ALA A 112 2.05 5.01 -9.62
N LEU A 113 1.59 5.28 -8.40
CA LEU A 113 0.53 4.47 -7.79
C LEU A 113 -0.80 4.62 -8.54
N ALA A 114 -1.10 5.79 -9.08
CA ALA A 114 -2.30 5.99 -9.91
C ALA A 114 -2.24 5.13 -11.18
N GLU A 115 -1.06 5.00 -11.82
CA GLU A 115 -0.86 4.06 -12.93
C GLU A 115 -1.09 2.61 -12.47
N VAL A 116 -0.48 2.19 -11.35
CA VAL A 116 -0.66 0.84 -10.78
C VAL A 116 -2.13 0.53 -10.48
N ALA A 117 -2.89 1.52 -10.02
CA ALA A 117 -4.30 1.34 -9.65
C ALA A 117 -5.26 1.33 -10.86
N TRP A 118 -4.86 1.90 -11.99
CA TRP A 118 -5.76 2.17 -13.12
C TRP A 118 -5.42 1.40 -14.38
N SER A 119 -4.14 1.36 -14.74
CA SER A 119 -3.71 0.84 -16.03
C SER A 119 -3.64 -0.70 -16.00
N PRO A 120 -3.98 -1.38 -17.12
CA PRO A 120 -3.80 -2.82 -17.21
C PRO A 120 -2.33 -3.18 -16.99
N LEU A 121 -2.09 -4.25 -16.24
CA LEU A 121 -0.76 -4.85 -16.15
C LEU A 121 -0.32 -5.31 -17.56
N PRO A 122 0.94 -5.06 -17.97
CA PRO A 122 1.48 -5.50 -19.26
C PRO A 122 1.44 -7.02 -19.48
#